data_AF-K1RCI2-F1
#
_entry.id   AF-K1RCI2-F1
#
_cell.length_a   1.000
_cell.length_b   1.000
_cell.length_c   1.000
_cell.angle_alpha   90.00
_cell.angle_beta   90.00
_cell.angle_gamma   90.00
#
_symmetry.space_group_name_H-M   'P 1'
#
loop_
_entity.id
_entity.type
_entity.pdbx_description
1 polymer ?
#
loop_
_entity_poly.entity_id
_entity_poly.type
_entity_poly.pdbx_seq_one_letter_code
_entity_poly.pdbx_strand_id
1 'polypeptide(L)' 'MEISTFKVKVQKAVSEVLGQEYTVELREVQKNNGVLLQGLMIRKGQDNVTPTIYLNSFWEAYEGA' A
#
# COMPACT_ATOMS: atom_id res chain seq x y z
N MET A 1 -2.94 13.57 -10.86
CA MET A 1 -2.60 12.13 -11.05
C MET A 1 -3.78 11.34 -10.49
N GLU A 2 -4.11 10.16 -10.99
CA GLU A 2 -5.15 9.35 -10.35
C GLU A 2 -4.57 8.56 -9.18
N ILE A 3 -5.36 8.32 -8.12
CA ILE A 3 -4.95 7.47 -6.97
C ILE A 3 -4.50 6.08 -7.43
N SER A 4 -5.08 5.57 -8.53
CA SER A 4 -4.71 4.30 -9.15
C SER A 4 -3.27 4.27 -9.66
N THR A 5 -2.78 5.40 -10.18
CA THR A 5 -1.40 5.55 -10.63
C THR A 5 -0.46 5.79 -9.45
N PHE A 6 -0.91 6.58 -8.46
CA PHE A 6 -0.16 6.83 -7.23
C PHE A 6 0.18 5.53 -6.49
N LYS A 7 -0.82 4.68 -6.25
CA LYS A 7 -0.63 3.43 -5.50
C LYS A 7 0.37 2.50 -6.17
N VAL A 8 0.37 2.42 -7.50
CA VAL A 8 1.33 1.61 -8.27
C VAL A 8 2.75 2.17 -8.16
N LYS A 9 2.91 3.50 -8.23
CA LYS A 9 4.21 4.14 -8.03
C LYS A 9 4.76 3.90 -6.62
N VAL A 10 3.91 4.04 -5.59
CA VAL A 10 4.29 3.78 -4.20
C VAL A 10 4.65 2.31 -4.00
N GLN A 11 3.85 1.37 -4.51
CA GLN A 11 4.15 -0.06 -4.45
C GLN A 11 5.51 -0.36 -5.06
N LYS A 12 5.77 0.13 -6.29
CA LYS A 12 7.04 -0.08 -6.98
C LYS A 12 8.23 0.49 -6.18
N ALA A 13 8.12 1.72 -5.70
CA ALA A 13 9.18 2.36 -4.93
C ALA A 13 9.47 1.61 -3.62
N VAL A 14 8.43 1.16 -2.90
CA VAL A 14 8.58 0.39 -1.67
C VAL A 14 9.20 -0.98 -1.96
N SER A 15 8.79 -1.66 -3.03
CA SER A 15 9.41 -2.93 -3.46
C SER A 15 10.90 -2.78 -3.76
N GLU A 16 11.29 -1.70 -4.45
CA GLU A 16 12.68 -1.42 -4.78
C GLU A 16 13.54 -1.17 -3.53
N VAL A 17 13.00 -0.45 -2.55
CA VAL A 17 13.70 -0.16 -1.28
C VAL A 17 13.85 -1.40 -0.39
N LEU A 18 12.82 -2.24 -0.31
CA LEU A 18 12.83 -3.43 0.56
C LEU A 18 13.60 -4.61 -0.04
N GLY A 19 13.68 -4.69 -1.37
CA GLY A 19 14.37 -5.75 -2.08
C GLY A 19 13.60 -7.08 -2.13
N GLN A 20 14.27 -8.10 -2.66
CA GLN A 20 13.64 -9.36 -3.10
C GLN A 20 13.13 -10.25 -1.96
N GLU A 21 13.55 -10.02 -0.71
CA GLU A 21 13.03 -10.76 0.44
C GLU A 21 11.57 -10.41 0.78
N TYR A 22 11.06 -9.32 0.22
CA TYR A 22 9.74 -8.79 0.52
C TYR A 22 8.80 -8.84 -0.67
N THR A 23 7.56 -9.25 -0.40
CA THR A 23 6.43 -9.08 -1.32
C THR A 23 5.63 -7.86 -0.89
N VAL A 24 5.38 -6.96 -1.84
CA VAL A 24 4.58 -5.75 -1.63
C VAL A 24 3.37 -5.80 -2.55
N GLU A 25 2.18 -5.83 -1.97
CA GLU A 25 0.91 -6.03 -2.68
C GLU A 25 -0.06 -4.87 -2.43
N LEU A 26 -0.85 -4.54 -3.44
CA LEU A 26 -1.95 -3.60 -3.32
C LEU A 26 -3.25 -4.37 -3.12
N ARG A 27 -4.02 -3.98 -2.09
CA ARG A 27 -5.31 -4.60 -1.79
C ARG A 27 -6.33 -3.56 -1.39
N GLU A 28 -7.56 -3.70 -1.88
CA GLU A 28 -8.68 -2.95 -1.34
C GLU A 28 -9.14 -3.58 -0.03
N VAL A 29 -9.13 -2.79 1.04
CA VAL A 29 -9.45 -3.24 2.38
C VAL A 29 -10.71 -2.51 2.82
N GLN A 30 -11.77 -3.28 3.05
CA GLN A 30 -12.98 -2.75 3.67
C GLN A 30 -12.79 -2.75 5.20
N LYS A 31 -12.85 -1.56 5.80
CA LYS A 31 -12.89 -1.43 7.26
C LYS A 31 -14.22 -1.93 7.80
N ASN A 32 -14.25 -2.26 9.09
CA ASN A 32 -15.46 -2.68 9.82
C ASN A 32 -16.59 -1.63 9.82
N ASN A 33 -16.31 -0.39 9.43
CA ASN A 33 -17.26 0.69 9.27
C ASN A 33 -17.72 0.89 7.81
N GLY A 34 -17.41 -0.04 6.90
CA GLY A 34 -17.81 0.00 5.50
C GLY A 34 -16.92 0.86 4.58
N VAL A 35 -15.93 1.58 5.13
CA VAL A 35 -15.02 2.42 4.33
C VAL A 35 -14.03 1.54 3.55
N LEU A 36 -13.91 1.77 2.24
CA LEU A 36 -12.95 1.10 1.37
C LEU A 36 -11.63 1.90 1.31
N LEU A 37 -10.51 1.24 1.63
CA LEU A 37 -9.19 1.86 1.62
C LEU A 37 -8.24 1.12 0.68
N GLN A 38 -7.28 1.85 0.13
CA GLN A 38 -6.20 1.29 -0.66
C GLN A 38 -5.07 0.88 0.29
N GLY A 39 -4.95 -0.42 0.56
CA GLY A 39 -3.92 -1.01 1.42
C GLY A 39 -2.68 -1.40 0.64
N LEU A 40 -1.52 -1.11 1.22
CA LEU A 40 -0.21 -1.63 0.83
C LEU A 40 0.18 -2.70 1.86
N MET A 41 0.14 -3.95 1.44
CA MET A 41 0.52 -5.09 2.26
C MET A 41 1.98 -5.44 2.03
N ILE A 42 2.74 -5.66 3.11
CA ILE A 42 4.16 -6.01 3.04
C ILE A 42 4.37 -7.32 3.79
N ARG A 43 4.97 -8.31 3.13
CA ARG A 43 5.31 -9.61 3.73
C ARG A 43 6.77 -9.92 3.48
N LYS A 44 7.48 -10.40 4.49
CA LYS A 44 8.84 -10.95 4.34
C LYS A 44 8.76 -12.46 4.12
N GLY A 45 9.28 -12.97 3.00
CA GLY A 45 9.30 -14.40 2.70
C GLY A 45 7.98 -15.12 2.97
N GLN A 46 8.01 -16.13 3.85
CA GLN A 46 6.84 -16.91 4.28
C GLN A 46 6.37 -16.54 5.69
N ASP A 47 6.69 -15.33 6.17
CA ASP A 47 6.29 -14.90 7.50
C ASP A 47 4.75 -14.86 7.63
N ASN A 48 4.29 -15.24 8.81
CA ASN A 48 2.87 -15.30 9.17
C ASN A 48 2.26 -13.90 9.41
N VAL A 49 3.09 -12.87 9.51
CA VAL A 49 2.66 -11.49 9.76
C VAL A 49 2.73 -10.70 8.46
N THR A 50 1.69 -9.91 8.19
CA THR A 50 1.62 -9.04 7.00
C THR A 50 1.02 -7.69 7.38
N PRO A 51 1.86 -6.70 7.78
CA PRO A 51 1.38 -5.35 8.00
C PRO A 51 0.66 -4.80 6.77
N THR A 52 -0.38 -4.01 7.02
CA THR A 52 -1.11 -3.28 5.99
C THR A 52 -1.01 -1.78 6.29
N ILE A 53 -0.52 -1.02 5.32
CA ILE A 53 -0.42 0.44 5.38
C ILE A 53 -1.52 1.02 4.49
N TYR A 54 -2.38 1.88 5.01
CA TYR A 54 -3.41 2.55 4.21
C TYR A 54 -2.82 3.74 3.46
N LEU A 55 -2.92 3.73 2.14
CA LEU A 55 -2.37 4.77 1.26
C LEU A 55 -3.21 6.03 1.18
N ASN A 56 -4.48 5.99 1.60
CA ASN A 56 -5.42 7.10 1.47
C ASN A 56 -4.91 8.41 2.08
N SER A 57 -4.37 8.40 3.30
CA SER A 57 -3.86 9.63 3.93
C SER A 57 -2.60 10.16 3.25
N PHE A 58 -1.77 9.28 2.67
CA PHE A 58 -0.61 9.71 1.88
C PHE A 58 -1.04 10.27 0.52
N TRP A 59 -2.13 9.75 -0.04
CA TRP A 59 -2.75 10.28 -1.24
C TRP A 59 -3.33 11.69 -1.00
N GLU A 60 -4.11 11.86 0.06
CA GLU A 60 -4.66 13.16 0.49
C GLU A 60 -3.54 14.20 0.70
N ALA A 61 -2.44 13.80 1.35
CA ALA A 61 -1.27 14.67 1.54
C ALA A 61 -0.56 15.01 0.22
N TYR A 62 -0.53 14.08 -0.75
CA TYR A 62 0.07 14.30 -2.08
C TYR A 62 -0.80 15.23 -2.94
N GLU A 63 -2.13 15.12 -2.89
CA GLU A 63 -3.04 16.00 -3.65
C GLU A 63 -3.14 17.41 -3.07
N GLY A 64 -2.93 17.56 -1.76
CA GLY A 64 -2.92 18.86 -1.09
C GLY A 64 -1.60 19.64 -1.20
N ALA A 65 -0.57 19.05 -1.80
CA ALA A 65 0.76 19.64 -2.00
C ALA A 65 0.92 20.23 -3.41
#